data_AF-A0ABD2DES7-F1
#
_entry.id   AF-A0ABD2DES7-F1
#
_cell.length_a   1.000
_cell.length_b   1.000
_cell.length_c   1.000
_cell.angle_alpha   90.00
_cell.angle_beta   90.00
_cell.angle_gamma   90.00
#
_symmetry.space_group_name_H-M   'P 1'
#
loop_
_entity.id
_entity.type
_entity.pdbx_description
1 polymer ?
#
loop_
_entity_poly.entity_id
_entity_poly.type
_entity_poly.pdbx_seq_one_letter_code
_entity_poly.pdbx_strand_id
1 'polypeptide(L)'
;MASRINTSFTLIPNQKCRRTNRRSSYFSNTLGSDSQPLSTLGNFKALPLEIFQIILRYLSVKDISMLSMVSKTVSQHIINYISTSSGSKRLLLQDFHNFELPGRRQDSTILEHYKSLGLLFKRCTLLLPTKERLKYIHKILTETLTAGWDELECHRVYNFLCELTNLSRKMQTVVCSKPGQVVWQKMIEGPTDESSLKGLADAIKLLYDTGTKEWTADDVISLVDELSVVPREWLLENNARLLILSGNNICFTFMASKAVNGRAIELARLIVFLALVCEKELYCMNWAVKMMQKVCNVFSTPLERINFLQSVANAFACVIMEMLQSIMS
;
A
#
# COMPACT_ATOMS: atom_id res chain seq x y z
N MET A 1 33.62 -29.94 39.28
CA MET A 1 33.89 -28.62 38.66
C MET A 1 32.64 -28.20 37.90
N ALA A 2 32.05 -27.05 38.23
CA ALA A 2 30.88 -26.53 37.53
C ALA A 2 30.98 -25.00 37.43
N SER A 3 31.32 -24.48 36.26
CA SER A 3 31.35 -23.04 35.97
C SER A 3 30.01 -22.62 35.38
N ARG A 4 29.29 -21.76 36.11
CA ARG A 4 28.13 -21.04 35.57
C ARG A 4 28.64 -19.82 34.79
N ILE A 5 28.15 -19.64 33.57
CA ILE A 5 28.42 -18.44 32.76
C ILE A 5 27.43 -17.34 33.14
N ASN A 6 27.93 -16.11 33.23
CA ASN A 6 27.17 -14.92 33.64
C ASN A 6 26.01 -14.59 32.69
N THR A 7 24.85 -14.26 33.26
CA THR A 7 23.83 -13.42 32.61
C THR A 7 23.66 -12.13 33.41
N SER A 8 24.31 -11.07 32.96
CA SER A 8 24.18 -9.72 33.51
C SER A 8 22.86 -9.09 33.07
N PHE A 9 21.79 -9.32 33.83
CA PHE A 9 20.55 -8.54 33.72
C PHE A 9 20.47 -7.52 34.85
N THR A 10 19.99 -6.33 34.52
CA THR A 10 20.00 -5.13 35.37
C THR A 10 19.22 -5.32 36.66
N LEU A 11 19.91 -5.20 37.80
CA LEU A 11 19.30 -5.14 39.13
C LEU A 11 18.51 -3.82 39.26
N ILE A 12 17.18 -3.92 39.35
CA ILE A 12 16.30 -2.78 39.67
C ILE A 12 16.35 -2.55 41.19
N PRO A 13 16.82 -1.39 41.70
CA PRO A 13 16.82 -1.12 43.13
C PRO A 13 15.39 -0.81 43.62
N ASN A 14 14.92 -1.57 44.60
CA ASN A 14 13.67 -1.29 45.32
C ASN A 14 13.84 -0.07 46.24
N GLN A 15 13.75 1.14 45.69
CA GLN A 15 13.62 2.37 46.48
C GLN A 15 12.33 3.13 46.12
N LYS A 16 11.41 3.21 47.10
CA LYS A 16 10.23 4.07 47.04
C LYS A 16 10.66 5.54 46.99
N CYS A 17 10.69 6.12 45.78
CA CYS A 17 11.09 7.51 45.61
C CYS A 17 10.04 8.46 46.21
N ARG A 18 10.39 9.05 47.35
CA ARG A 18 9.52 9.87 48.21
C ARG A 18 9.34 11.25 47.57
N ARG A 19 8.21 11.50 46.89
CA ARG A 19 7.91 12.82 46.29
C ARG A 19 7.88 13.91 47.37
N THR A 20 8.77 14.89 47.25
CA THR A 20 8.90 16.02 48.16
C THR A 20 7.97 17.17 47.77
N ASN A 21 7.13 17.63 48.69
CA ASN A 21 6.34 18.84 48.53
C ASN A 21 7.24 20.07 48.67
N ARG A 22 7.44 20.85 47.61
CA ARG A 22 7.93 22.24 47.71
C ARG A 22 6.72 23.19 47.78
N ARG A 23 6.54 23.82 48.94
CA ARG A 23 5.63 24.97 49.13
C ARG A 23 6.41 26.28 48.99
N SER A 24 5.84 27.22 48.24
CA SER A 24 5.90 28.69 48.43
C SER A 24 4.74 29.24 47.58
N SER A 25 3.67 29.79 48.15
CA SER A 25 3.58 31.16 48.72
C SER A 25 3.95 32.21 47.66
N TYR A 26 3.05 33.12 47.26
CA TYR A 26 2.30 34.06 48.12
C TYR A 26 0.91 34.51 47.58
N PHE A 27 0.08 35.05 48.49
CA PHE A 27 -1.18 35.82 48.33
C PHE A 27 -2.37 35.16 47.57
N SER A 28 -3.63 35.20 48.01
CA SER A 28 -4.30 35.35 49.32
C SER A 28 -5.83 35.34 49.07
N ASN A 29 -6.46 34.19 49.31
CA ASN A 29 -7.66 34.00 50.13
C ASN A 29 -8.81 35.03 50.12
N THR A 30 -9.97 34.64 49.52
CA THR A 30 -11.27 34.84 50.18
C THR A 30 -12.28 33.73 49.84
N LEU A 31 -12.62 32.93 50.85
CA LEU A 31 -13.92 32.27 51.13
C LEU A 31 -14.64 31.42 50.05
N GLY A 32 -14.44 30.10 50.13
CA GLY A 32 -15.53 29.14 50.42
C GLY A 32 -16.45 28.64 49.31
N SER A 33 -16.13 27.47 48.73
CA SER A 33 -17.10 26.37 48.55
C SER A 33 -16.34 25.05 48.29
N ASP A 34 -16.96 23.91 48.57
CA ASP A 34 -16.33 22.59 48.53
C ASP A 34 -15.72 22.25 47.16
N SER A 35 -14.46 21.81 47.16
CA SER A 35 -13.80 21.30 45.96
C SER A 35 -14.34 19.93 45.58
N GLN A 36 -15.54 19.90 44.99
CA GLN A 36 -16.05 18.74 44.28
C GLN A 36 -14.99 18.25 43.26
N PRO A 37 -14.88 16.93 43.01
CA PRO A 37 -13.99 16.43 41.98
C PRO A 37 -14.31 17.11 40.65
N LEU A 38 -13.30 17.80 40.08
CA LEU A 38 -13.45 18.55 38.83
C LEU A 38 -14.06 17.63 37.77
N SER A 39 -15.20 18.06 37.23
CA SER A 39 -15.91 17.34 36.18
C SER A 39 -14.97 17.01 35.03
N THR A 40 -15.20 15.91 34.32
CA THR A 40 -14.48 15.61 33.07
C THR A 40 -14.69 16.67 31.99
N LEU A 41 -15.68 17.56 32.13
CA LEU A 41 -15.87 18.74 31.27
C LEU A 41 -15.21 20.03 31.84
N GLY A 42 -14.70 20.01 33.07
CA GLY A 42 -14.21 21.19 33.77
C GLY A 42 -15.25 22.32 33.80
N ASN A 43 -14.80 23.55 33.56
CA ASN A 43 -15.66 24.74 33.52
C ASN A 43 -16.71 24.69 32.38
N PHE A 44 -16.50 23.89 31.32
CA PHE A 44 -17.50 23.72 30.27
C PHE A 44 -18.78 23.05 30.78
N LYS A 45 -18.79 22.42 31.97
CA LYS A 45 -20.02 21.87 32.58
C LYS A 45 -21.10 22.95 32.79
N ALA A 46 -20.71 24.21 32.96
CA ALA A 46 -21.63 25.33 33.13
C ALA A 46 -22.21 25.88 31.80
N LEU A 47 -21.74 25.38 30.65
CA LEU A 47 -22.12 25.88 29.33
C LEU A 47 -23.07 24.90 28.62
N PRO A 48 -24.13 25.39 27.97
CA PRO A 48 -24.93 24.57 27.04
C PRO A 48 -24.07 24.00 25.90
N LEU A 49 -24.48 22.84 25.37
CA LEU A 49 -23.76 22.13 24.32
C LEU A 49 -23.61 22.99 23.06
N GLU A 50 -24.60 23.82 22.77
CA GLU A 50 -24.67 24.75 21.65
C GLU A 50 -23.59 25.83 21.78
N ILE A 51 -23.38 26.35 22.99
CA ILE A 51 -22.30 27.33 23.27
C ILE A 51 -20.93 26.67 23.13
N PHE A 52 -20.77 25.41 23.58
CA PHE A 52 -19.55 24.65 23.34
C PHE A 52 -19.26 24.47 21.84
N GLN A 53 -20.27 24.13 21.04
CA GLN A 53 -20.14 24.03 19.57
C GLN A 53 -19.82 25.38 18.92
N ILE A 54 -20.41 26.49 19.40
CA ILE A 54 -20.07 27.85 18.94
C ILE A 54 -18.61 28.17 19.26
N ILE A 55 -18.10 27.83 20.45
CA ILE A 55 -16.67 27.99 20.79
C ILE A 55 -15.80 27.19 19.80
N LEU A 56 -16.16 25.93 19.50
CA LEU A 56 -15.44 25.14 18.49
C LEU A 56 -15.42 25.83 17.11
N ARG A 57 -16.45 26.61 16.74
CA ARG A 57 -16.50 27.35 15.46
C ARG A 57 -15.47 28.48 15.34
N TYR A 58 -14.94 29.00 16.45
CA TYR A 58 -13.90 30.04 16.46
C TYR A 58 -12.47 29.49 16.61
N LEU A 59 -12.30 28.25 17.07
CA LEU A 59 -10.98 27.62 17.25
C LEU A 59 -10.41 27.05 15.95
N SER A 60 -9.09 27.14 15.74
CA SER A 60 -8.45 26.48 14.59
C SER A 60 -8.53 24.95 14.70
N VAL A 61 -8.39 24.22 13.58
CA VAL A 61 -8.37 22.75 13.61
C VAL A 61 -7.26 22.22 14.53
N LYS A 62 -6.12 22.91 14.61
CA LYS A 62 -5.00 22.61 15.50
C LYS A 62 -5.38 22.80 16.98
N ASP A 63 -6.14 23.83 17.32
CA ASP A 63 -6.56 24.09 18.69
C ASP A 63 -7.67 23.13 19.14
N ILE A 64 -8.63 22.82 18.26
CA ILE A 64 -9.62 21.75 18.48
C ILE A 64 -8.89 20.40 18.67
N SER A 65 -7.83 20.16 17.89
CA SER A 65 -6.97 18.98 18.00
C SER A 65 -6.26 18.90 19.37
N MET A 66 -5.78 20.02 19.92
CA MET A 66 -5.24 20.06 21.28
C MET A 66 -6.34 19.88 22.34
N LEU A 67 -7.50 20.54 22.15
CA LEU A 67 -8.66 20.45 23.06
C LEU A 67 -9.21 19.02 23.15
N SER A 68 -9.18 18.24 22.07
CA SER A 68 -9.59 16.83 22.08
C SER A 68 -8.81 15.94 23.06
N MET A 69 -7.61 16.36 23.47
CA MET A 69 -6.75 15.61 24.39
C MET A 69 -6.99 15.92 25.87
N VAL A 70 -7.82 16.92 26.22
CA VAL A 70 -7.97 17.34 27.64
C VAL A 70 -8.82 16.38 28.47
N SER A 71 -9.81 15.70 27.85
CA SER A 71 -10.58 14.66 28.52
C SER A 71 -11.34 13.77 27.52
N LYS A 72 -11.72 12.56 27.96
CA LYS A 72 -12.57 11.64 27.17
C LYS A 72 -13.91 12.28 26.80
N THR A 73 -14.50 13.05 27.71
CA THR A 73 -15.83 13.66 27.48
C THR A 73 -15.75 14.81 26.49
N VAL A 74 -14.72 15.66 26.56
CA VAL A 74 -14.46 16.73 25.58
C VAL A 74 -14.14 16.13 24.20
N SER A 75 -13.34 15.07 24.13
CA SER A 75 -13.10 14.32 22.90
C SER A 75 -14.42 13.82 22.27
N GLN A 76 -15.30 13.22 23.07
CA GLN A 76 -16.60 12.75 22.59
C GLN A 76 -17.49 13.90 22.08
N HIS A 77 -17.49 15.06 22.73
CA HIS A 77 -18.25 16.22 22.28
C HIS A 77 -17.71 16.75 20.94
N ILE A 78 -16.38 16.70 20.73
CA ILE A 78 -15.74 17.07 19.46
C ILE A 78 -16.06 16.05 18.35
N ILE A 79 -16.02 14.73 18.64
CA ILE A 79 -16.44 13.68 17.70
C ILE A 79 -17.91 13.88 17.26
N ASN A 80 -18.79 14.14 18.23
CA ASN A 80 -20.20 14.40 17.96
C ASN A 80 -20.35 15.66 17.10
N TYR A 81 -19.65 16.76 17.43
CA TYR A 81 -19.63 17.98 16.64
C TYR A 81 -19.16 17.76 15.19
N ILE A 82 -18.02 17.07 14.98
CA ILE A 82 -17.51 16.71 13.64
C ILE A 82 -18.57 15.96 12.82
N SER A 83 -19.35 15.11 13.48
CA SER A 83 -20.42 14.30 12.85
C SER A 83 -21.70 15.11 12.56
N THR A 84 -21.82 16.36 13.01
CA THR A 84 -22.95 17.24 12.64
C THR A 84 -22.72 17.91 11.29
N SER A 85 -23.79 18.25 10.58
CA SER A 85 -23.70 18.99 9.30
C SER A 85 -22.94 20.33 9.41
N SER A 86 -23.03 21.02 10.56
CA SER A 86 -22.27 22.26 10.79
C SER A 86 -20.79 22.01 11.08
N GLY A 87 -20.44 20.89 11.70
CA GLY A 87 -19.06 20.53 11.99
C GLY A 87 -18.35 20.00 10.75
N SER A 88 -19.00 19.10 10.01
CA SER A 88 -18.47 18.55 8.77
C SER A 88 -18.23 19.62 7.71
N LYS A 89 -19.24 20.40 7.33
CA LYS A 89 -19.11 21.47 6.31
C LYS A 89 -18.01 22.49 6.62
N ARG A 90 -17.68 22.70 7.90
CA ARG A 90 -16.61 23.61 8.34
C ARG A 90 -15.22 22.97 8.31
N LEU A 91 -15.11 21.68 8.61
CA LEU A 91 -13.83 20.99 8.78
C LEU A 91 -13.39 20.25 7.51
N LEU A 92 -14.33 19.66 6.80
CA LEU A 92 -14.16 18.96 5.53
C LEU A 92 -14.54 19.94 4.42
N LEU A 93 -13.55 20.72 3.98
CA LEU A 93 -13.73 21.71 2.93
C LEU A 93 -14.06 20.98 1.62
N GLN A 94 -15.26 21.19 1.10
CA GLN A 94 -15.66 20.76 -0.25
C GLN A 94 -14.98 21.67 -1.29
N ASP A 95 -14.99 21.25 -2.57
CA ASP A 95 -14.47 22.02 -3.71
C ASP A 95 -12.98 22.44 -3.61
N PHE A 96 -12.18 21.73 -2.81
CA PHE A 96 -10.77 22.08 -2.53
C PHE A 96 -9.83 22.00 -3.76
N HIS A 97 -10.31 21.44 -4.87
CA HIS A 97 -9.64 21.34 -6.17
C HIS A 97 -10.17 22.35 -7.20
N ASN A 98 -11.29 23.03 -6.93
CA ASN A 98 -11.93 23.98 -7.85
C ASN A 98 -11.30 25.39 -7.78
N PHE A 99 -10.02 25.50 -7.43
CA PHE A 99 -9.30 26.77 -7.42
C PHE A 99 -8.85 27.16 -8.83
N GLU A 100 -9.69 27.96 -9.49
CA GLU A 100 -9.23 28.86 -10.55
C GLU A 100 -8.13 29.77 -9.96
N LEU A 101 -6.87 29.43 -10.28
CA LEU A 101 -5.60 29.89 -9.69
C LEU A 101 -5.62 31.33 -9.10
N PRO A 102 -5.15 31.49 -7.85
CA PRO A 102 -3.88 32.19 -7.71
C PRO A 102 -2.94 31.68 -6.60
N GLY A 103 -2.00 30.81 -6.98
CA GLY A 103 -0.66 30.79 -6.39
C GLY A 103 -0.35 29.77 -5.28
N ARG A 104 0.87 29.23 -5.37
CA ARG A 104 1.49 28.14 -4.58
C ARG A 104 1.41 28.25 -3.04
N ARG A 105 1.00 29.41 -2.50
CA ARG A 105 0.78 29.58 -1.05
C ARG A 105 -0.56 28.96 -0.62
N GLN A 106 -1.58 28.98 -1.47
CA GLN A 106 -2.92 28.48 -1.15
C GLN A 106 -2.94 26.93 -1.06
N ASP A 107 -2.22 26.26 -1.96
CA ASP A 107 -1.96 24.82 -1.89
C ASP A 107 -1.38 24.39 -0.53
N SER A 108 -0.43 25.18 0.00
CA SER A 108 0.20 24.88 1.29
C SER A 108 -0.75 25.05 2.48
N THR A 109 -1.71 25.97 2.43
CA THR A 109 -2.69 26.16 3.52
C THR A 109 -3.74 25.05 3.52
N ILE A 110 -4.18 24.57 2.35
CA ILE A 110 -5.08 23.41 2.23
C ILE A 110 -4.41 22.15 2.77
N LEU A 111 -3.14 21.91 2.39
CA LEU A 111 -2.37 20.77 2.88
C LEU A 111 -2.14 20.84 4.40
N GLU A 112 -1.86 22.01 4.96
CA GLU A 112 -1.69 22.19 6.41
C GLU A 112 -3.02 22.05 7.19
N HIS A 113 -4.14 22.48 6.61
CA HIS A 113 -5.49 22.26 7.14
C HIS A 113 -5.81 20.76 7.22
N TYR A 114 -5.68 20.02 6.11
CA TYR A 114 -5.94 18.57 6.08
C TYR A 114 -4.96 17.77 6.94
N LYS A 115 -3.69 18.18 7.03
CA LYS A 115 -2.71 17.63 7.98
C LYS A 115 -3.14 17.82 9.45
N SER A 116 -3.66 19.01 9.78
CA SER A 116 -4.19 19.31 11.11
C SER A 116 -5.46 18.52 11.41
N LEU A 117 -6.32 18.30 10.41
CA LEU A 117 -7.54 17.51 10.49
C LEU A 117 -7.25 16.01 10.71
N GLY A 118 -6.28 15.44 9.99
CA GLY A 118 -5.82 14.07 10.23
C GLY A 118 -5.26 13.87 11.64
N LEU A 119 -4.56 14.88 12.18
CA LEU A 119 -4.09 14.86 13.56
C LEU A 119 -5.24 14.98 14.58
N LEU A 120 -6.27 15.78 14.31
CA LEU A 120 -7.51 15.84 15.09
C LEU A 120 -8.18 14.46 15.14
N PHE A 121 -8.43 13.80 14.00
CA PHE A 121 -9.02 12.46 13.98
C PHE A 121 -8.17 11.42 14.72
N LYS A 122 -6.84 11.46 14.58
CA LYS A 122 -5.92 10.58 15.31
C LYS A 122 -6.01 10.75 16.83
N ARG A 123 -6.19 11.99 17.31
CA ARG A 123 -6.29 12.32 18.75
C ARG A 123 -7.67 12.00 19.32
N CYS A 124 -8.74 12.44 18.66
CA CYS A 124 -10.12 12.11 19.05
C CYS A 124 -10.31 10.60 19.22
N THR A 125 -9.78 9.81 18.29
CA THR A 125 -9.96 8.36 18.25
C THR A 125 -8.85 7.56 18.96
N LEU A 126 -7.93 8.21 19.68
CA LEU A 126 -6.74 7.57 20.28
C LEU A 126 -7.07 6.42 21.25
N LEU A 127 -8.19 6.53 21.96
CA LEU A 127 -8.65 5.54 22.96
C LEU A 127 -9.55 4.45 22.37
N LEU A 128 -9.82 4.46 21.05
CA LEU A 128 -10.67 3.47 20.40
C LEU A 128 -9.84 2.30 19.83
N PRO A 129 -10.36 1.06 19.82
CA PRO A 129 -9.75 -0.05 19.09
C PRO A 129 -9.57 0.26 17.60
N THR A 130 -8.51 -0.23 16.97
CA THR A 130 -8.19 0.03 15.56
C THR A 130 -9.38 -0.21 14.60
N LYS A 131 -10.18 -1.26 14.85
CA LYS A 131 -11.40 -1.56 14.09
C LYS A 131 -12.45 -0.42 14.13
N GLU A 132 -12.64 0.21 15.29
CA GLU A 132 -13.57 1.33 15.44
C GLU A 132 -13.00 2.62 14.85
N ARG A 133 -11.67 2.84 15.00
CA ARG A 133 -10.96 3.96 14.38
C ARG A 133 -11.11 3.95 12.86
N LEU A 134 -10.93 2.77 12.24
CA LEU A 134 -11.10 2.58 10.79
C LEU A 134 -12.57 2.80 10.36
N LYS A 135 -13.54 2.25 11.09
CA LYS A 135 -14.97 2.50 10.83
C LYS A 135 -15.32 3.98 10.88
N TYR A 136 -14.84 4.70 11.89
CA TYR A 136 -15.08 6.14 12.04
C TYR A 136 -14.48 6.95 10.88
N ILE A 137 -13.22 6.68 10.51
CA ILE A 137 -12.54 7.38 9.41
C ILE A 137 -13.23 7.06 8.07
N HIS A 138 -13.53 5.79 7.80
CA HIS A 138 -14.26 5.39 6.59
C HIS A 138 -15.62 6.08 6.49
N LYS A 139 -16.40 6.12 7.58
CA LYS A 139 -17.67 6.85 7.64
C LYS A 139 -17.51 8.32 7.24
N ILE A 140 -16.57 9.03 7.86
CA ILE A 140 -16.33 10.46 7.59
C ILE A 140 -15.85 10.71 6.15
N LEU A 141 -15.01 9.82 5.59
CA LEU A 141 -14.55 9.97 4.22
C LEU A 141 -15.69 9.71 3.22
N THR A 142 -16.36 8.56 3.32
CA THR A 142 -17.36 8.09 2.35
C THR A 142 -18.69 8.83 2.46
N GLU A 143 -19.24 9.02 3.66
CA GLU A 143 -20.55 9.66 3.85
C GLU A 143 -20.48 11.20 3.87
N THR A 144 -19.30 11.81 3.75
CA THR A 144 -19.18 13.27 3.95
C THR A 144 -18.16 13.95 3.05
N LEU A 145 -16.92 13.45 2.94
CA LEU A 145 -15.91 14.07 2.07
C LEU A 145 -16.16 13.76 0.59
N THR A 146 -16.44 12.48 0.27
CA THR A 146 -16.68 11.99 -1.11
C THR A 146 -18.16 11.83 -1.43
N ALA A 147 -19.05 12.34 -0.58
CA ALA A 147 -20.48 12.21 -0.76
C ALA A 147 -20.95 13.06 -1.95
N GLY A 148 -21.51 12.42 -2.97
CA GLY A 148 -21.96 13.07 -4.20
C GLY A 148 -20.87 13.30 -5.25
N TRP A 149 -19.67 12.75 -5.08
CA TRP A 149 -18.67 12.75 -6.16
C TRP A 149 -19.10 11.81 -7.29
N ASP A 150 -18.99 12.30 -8.52
CA ASP A 150 -19.07 11.49 -9.74
C ASP A 150 -17.67 11.13 -10.26
N GLU A 151 -17.59 10.47 -11.42
CA GLU A 151 -16.32 10.08 -12.04
C GLU A 151 -15.47 11.30 -12.43
N LEU A 152 -16.10 12.39 -12.88
CA LEU A 152 -15.42 13.62 -13.27
C LEU A 152 -14.78 14.30 -12.05
N GLU A 153 -15.49 14.35 -10.93
CA GLU A 153 -15.00 14.90 -9.67
C GLU A 153 -13.87 14.05 -9.07
N CYS A 154 -13.99 12.72 -9.12
CA CYS A 154 -12.90 11.81 -8.75
C CYS A 154 -11.65 12.07 -9.59
N HIS A 155 -11.80 12.27 -10.90
CA HIS A 155 -10.69 12.58 -11.81
C HIS A 155 -10.06 13.96 -11.54
N ARG A 156 -10.86 14.99 -11.23
CA ARG A 156 -10.36 16.33 -10.82
C ARG A 156 -9.54 16.25 -9.55
N VAL A 157 -10.06 15.58 -8.51
CA VAL A 157 -9.36 15.39 -7.25
C VAL A 157 -8.07 14.59 -7.44
N TYR A 158 -8.08 13.55 -8.27
CA TYR A 158 -6.87 12.79 -8.60
C TYR A 158 -5.79 13.68 -9.24
N ASN A 159 -6.15 14.51 -10.21
CA ASN A 159 -5.20 15.42 -10.87
C ASN A 159 -4.65 16.48 -9.89
N PHE A 160 -5.51 17.10 -9.09
CA PHE A 160 -5.08 18.02 -8.02
C PHE A 160 -4.10 17.36 -7.04
N LEU A 161 -4.37 16.13 -6.59
CA LEU A 161 -3.46 15.39 -5.73
C LEU A 161 -2.14 15.03 -6.43
N CYS A 162 -2.18 14.73 -7.73
CA CYS A 162 -0.98 14.47 -8.53
C CYS A 162 -0.06 15.69 -8.62
N GLU A 163 -0.62 16.88 -8.87
CA GLU A 163 0.11 18.15 -8.89
C GLU A 163 0.66 18.49 -7.49
N LEU A 164 -0.22 18.55 -6.49
CA LEU A 164 0.12 18.92 -5.11
C LEU A 164 1.25 18.04 -4.53
N THR A 165 1.15 16.73 -4.73
CA THR A 165 2.12 15.78 -4.17
C THR A 165 3.31 15.51 -5.09
N ASN A 166 3.32 16.05 -6.32
CA ASN A 166 4.23 15.67 -7.40
C ASN A 166 4.21 14.15 -7.65
N LEU A 167 3.02 13.53 -7.62
CA LEU A 167 2.86 12.07 -7.67
C LEU A 167 3.46 11.51 -8.95
N SER A 168 3.17 12.11 -10.11
CA SER A 168 3.76 11.69 -11.40
C SER A 168 5.29 11.66 -11.35
N ARG A 169 5.95 12.70 -10.82
CA ARG A 169 7.42 12.73 -10.67
C ARG A 169 7.93 11.70 -9.67
N LYS A 170 7.20 11.43 -8.58
CA LYS A 170 7.54 10.38 -7.60
C LYS A 170 7.38 8.98 -8.18
N MET A 171 6.29 8.73 -8.91
CA MET A 171 6.06 7.50 -9.65
C MET A 171 7.13 7.31 -10.72
N GLN A 172 7.44 8.32 -11.51
CA GLN A 172 8.55 8.30 -12.48
C GLN A 172 9.89 8.05 -11.79
N THR A 173 10.13 8.59 -10.58
CA THR A 173 11.33 8.24 -9.80
C THR A 173 11.31 6.76 -9.40
N VAL A 174 10.21 6.23 -8.87
CA VAL A 174 10.07 4.81 -8.49
C VAL A 174 10.19 3.87 -9.68
N VAL A 175 9.69 4.27 -10.86
CA VAL A 175 9.69 3.50 -12.11
C VAL A 175 11.04 3.59 -12.87
N CYS A 176 11.83 4.65 -12.66
CA CYS A 176 13.03 4.91 -13.48
C CYS A 176 14.38 4.97 -12.73
N SER A 177 14.49 4.89 -11.39
CA SER A 177 15.70 5.43 -10.72
C SER A 177 16.95 4.54 -10.60
N LYS A 178 16.85 3.23 -10.29
CA LYS A 178 18.03 2.45 -9.81
C LYS A 178 18.05 0.95 -10.14
N PRO A 179 19.24 0.31 -10.13
CA PRO A 179 19.39 -1.14 -10.25
C PRO A 179 18.57 -1.88 -9.17
N GLY A 180 17.86 -2.93 -9.57
CA GLY A 180 16.86 -3.63 -8.75
C GLY A 180 15.45 -3.05 -8.82
N GLN A 181 15.21 -1.97 -9.59
CA GLN A 181 13.86 -1.52 -9.98
C GLN A 181 13.58 -1.91 -11.43
N VAL A 182 12.40 -2.49 -11.68
CA VAL A 182 11.99 -2.88 -13.03
C VAL A 182 11.62 -1.63 -13.83
N VAL A 183 12.42 -1.34 -14.85
CA VAL A 183 12.12 -0.27 -15.81
C VAL A 183 11.02 -0.79 -16.74
N TRP A 184 9.75 -0.59 -16.37
CA TRP A 184 8.59 -1.15 -17.08
C TRP A 184 8.60 -0.87 -18.59
N GLN A 185 9.16 0.26 -19.03
CA GLN A 185 9.31 0.58 -20.45
C GLN A 185 10.25 -0.40 -21.19
N LYS A 186 11.36 -0.81 -20.56
CA LYS A 186 12.27 -1.83 -21.13
C LYS A 186 11.58 -3.19 -21.28
N MET A 187 10.63 -3.53 -20.41
CA MET A 187 9.92 -4.81 -20.47
C MET A 187 9.16 -5.01 -21.78
N ILE A 188 8.80 -3.90 -22.44
CA ILE A 188 8.05 -3.84 -23.70
C ILE A 188 8.99 -3.60 -24.88
N GLU A 189 10.03 -2.76 -24.71
CA GLU A 189 10.88 -2.28 -25.81
C GLU A 189 12.10 -3.18 -26.14
N GLY A 190 12.59 -4.00 -25.21
CA GLY A 190 13.77 -4.83 -25.48
C GLY A 190 14.12 -5.87 -24.41
N PRO A 191 15.11 -6.75 -24.66
CA PRO A 191 15.55 -7.73 -23.67
C PRO A 191 16.14 -7.03 -22.44
N THR A 192 15.60 -7.35 -21.27
CA THR A 192 16.02 -6.83 -19.96
C THR A 192 16.98 -7.80 -19.28
N ASP A 193 18.01 -7.28 -18.61
CA ASP A 193 19.04 -8.07 -17.91
C ASP A 193 18.54 -8.73 -16.61
N GLU A 194 19.23 -9.78 -16.14
CA GLU A 194 18.90 -10.46 -14.87
C GLU A 194 18.84 -9.46 -13.69
N SER A 195 19.79 -8.52 -13.59
CA SER A 195 19.93 -7.66 -12.41
C SER A 195 18.76 -6.68 -12.25
N SER A 196 18.18 -6.24 -13.36
CA SER A 196 16.97 -5.40 -13.40
C SER A 196 15.72 -6.14 -12.91
N LEU A 197 15.61 -7.46 -13.12
CA LEU A 197 14.45 -8.27 -12.73
C LEU A 197 14.57 -8.96 -11.38
N LYS A 198 15.80 -9.18 -10.90
CA LYS A 198 16.08 -9.90 -9.64
C LYS A 198 15.29 -9.38 -8.44
N GLY A 199 15.21 -8.06 -8.26
CA GLY A 199 14.47 -7.45 -7.14
C GLY A 199 12.96 -7.73 -7.18
N LEU A 200 12.36 -7.82 -8.38
CA LEU A 200 10.95 -8.20 -8.53
C LEU A 200 10.76 -9.71 -8.32
N ALA A 201 11.65 -10.54 -8.85
CA ALA A 201 11.63 -11.98 -8.66
C ALA A 201 11.75 -12.37 -7.18
N ASP A 202 12.66 -11.75 -6.43
CA ASP A 202 12.82 -11.94 -4.99
C ASP A 202 11.55 -11.50 -4.23
N ALA A 203 10.89 -10.41 -4.64
CA ALA A 203 9.64 -9.96 -4.03
C ALA A 203 8.45 -10.91 -4.30
N ILE A 204 8.29 -11.39 -5.54
CA ILE A 204 7.28 -12.40 -5.93
C ILE A 204 7.52 -13.69 -5.13
N LYS A 205 8.78 -14.11 -5.03
CA LYS A 205 9.17 -15.29 -4.27
C LYS A 205 8.86 -15.16 -2.79
N LEU A 206 9.15 -14.01 -2.17
CA LEU A 206 8.75 -13.74 -0.79
C LEU A 206 7.23 -13.85 -0.63
N LEU A 207 6.43 -13.19 -1.48
CA LEU A 207 4.96 -13.28 -1.42
C LEU A 207 4.46 -14.73 -1.48
N TYR A 208 5.00 -15.52 -2.41
CA TYR A 208 4.65 -16.94 -2.57
C TYR A 208 5.07 -17.79 -1.36
N ASP A 209 6.28 -17.60 -0.84
CA ASP A 209 6.85 -18.35 0.27
C ASP A 209 6.25 -17.95 1.64
N THR A 210 5.64 -16.76 1.79
CA THR A 210 5.16 -16.28 3.10
C THR A 210 3.97 -17.10 3.62
N GLY A 211 3.17 -17.73 2.74
CA GLY A 211 2.10 -18.67 3.10
C GLY A 211 1.05 -18.12 4.09
N THR A 212 0.86 -16.79 4.13
CA THR A 212 -0.09 -16.15 5.03
C THR A 212 -1.52 -16.32 4.53
N LYS A 213 -2.50 -16.15 5.41
CA LYS A 213 -3.94 -16.18 5.03
C LYS A 213 -4.37 -15.05 4.07
N GLU A 214 -3.45 -14.17 3.69
CA GLU A 214 -3.72 -12.99 2.86
C GLU A 214 -3.33 -13.19 1.39
N TRP A 215 -2.43 -14.14 1.08
CA TRP A 215 -1.96 -14.43 -0.27
C TRP A 215 -1.90 -15.94 -0.51
N THR A 216 -2.71 -16.43 -1.44
CA THR A 216 -2.63 -17.81 -1.95
C THR A 216 -1.64 -17.90 -3.12
N ALA A 217 -1.27 -19.13 -3.50
CA ALA A 217 -0.49 -19.35 -4.71
C ALA A 217 -1.21 -18.80 -5.96
N ASP A 218 -2.53 -18.97 -6.03
CA ASP A 218 -3.35 -18.49 -7.16
C ASP A 218 -3.38 -16.96 -7.23
N ASP A 219 -3.46 -16.25 -6.10
CA ASP A 219 -3.38 -14.78 -6.05
C ASP A 219 -2.03 -14.27 -6.59
N VAL A 220 -0.92 -14.92 -6.20
CA VAL A 220 0.42 -14.57 -6.69
C VAL A 220 0.57 -14.90 -8.17
N ILE A 221 0.01 -16.00 -8.66
CA ILE A 221 0.01 -16.33 -10.09
C ILE A 221 -0.85 -15.34 -10.90
N SER A 222 -2.02 -14.92 -10.38
CA SER A 222 -2.85 -13.88 -11.02
C SER A 222 -2.10 -12.55 -11.11
N LEU A 223 -1.44 -12.13 -10.03
CA LEU A 223 -0.60 -10.94 -10.01
C LEU A 223 0.50 -10.99 -11.08
N VAL A 224 1.17 -12.14 -11.27
CA VAL A 224 2.21 -12.30 -12.29
C VAL A 224 1.61 -12.30 -13.72
N ASP A 225 0.42 -12.88 -13.93
CA ASP A 225 -0.25 -12.86 -15.25
C ASP A 225 -0.68 -11.42 -15.60
N GLU A 226 -1.27 -10.69 -14.65
CA GLU A 226 -1.65 -9.28 -14.79
C GLU A 226 -0.45 -8.36 -15.05
N LEU A 227 0.65 -8.53 -14.29
CA LEU A 227 1.88 -7.77 -14.51
C LEU A 227 2.42 -7.94 -15.94
N SER A 228 2.31 -9.14 -16.51
CA SER A 228 2.81 -9.43 -17.87
C SER A 228 2.04 -8.72 -19.00
N VAL A 229 0.85 -8.19 -18.72
CA VAL A 229 -0.04 -7.54 -19.71
C VAL A 229 -0.43 -6.09 -19.38
N VAL A 230 -0.30 -5.64 -18.12
CA VAL A 230 -0.67 -4.29 -17.68
C VAL A 230 0.58 -3.46 -17.37
N PRO A 231 0.70 -2.20 -17.86
CA PRO A 231 -0.25 -1.46 -18.70
C PRO A 231 -0.13 -1.76 -20.21
N ARG A 232 0.88 -2.55 -20.61
CA ARG A 232 1.07 -3.08 -21.98
C ARG A 232 1.75 -4.45 -21.87
N GLU A 233 1.52 -5.30 -22.86
CA GLU A 233 2.13 -6.62 -22.96
C GLU A 233 3.66 -6.55 -22.97
N TRP A 234 4.29 -7.33 -22.10
CA TRP A 234 5.75 -7.46 -22.04
C TRP A 234 6.24 -8.47 -23.07
N LEU A 235 7.49 -8.30 -23.51
CA LEU A 235 8.15 -9.29 -24.35
C LEU A 235 8.22 -10.65 -23.66
N LEU A 236 7.86 -11.72 -24.38
CA LEU A 236 7.85 -13.09 -23.86
C LEU A 236 9.24 -13.53 -23.33
N GLU A 237 10.34 -13.00 -23.85
CA GLU A 237 11.68 -13.21 -23.30
C GLU A 237 11.82 -12.65 -21.87
N ASN A 238 11.26 -11.46 -21.61
CA ASN A 238 11.32 -10.82 -20.30
C ASN A 238 10.40 -11.53 -19.29
N ASN A 239 9.22 -12.01 -19.75
CA ASN A 239 8.35 -12.90 -18.97
C ASN A 239 9.06 -14.20 -18.59
N ALA A 240 9.71 -14.86 -19.56
CA ALA A 240 10.50 -16.07 -19.33
C ALA A 240 11.64 -15.84 -18.32
N ARG A 241 12.39 -14.73 -18.46
CA ARG A 241 13.47 -14.36 -17.52
C ARG A 241 12.95 -14.12 -16.11
N LEU A 242 11.82 -13.40 -15.94
CA LEU A 242 11.20 -13.22 -14.62
C LEU A 242 10.78 -14.55 -13.98
N LEU A 243 10.17 -15.46 -14.74
CA LEU A 243 9.73 -16.76 -14.23
C LEU A 243 10.90 -17.65 -13.80
N ILE A 244 12.00 -17.67 -14.56
CA ILE A 244 13.23 -18.39 -14.19
C ILE A 244 13.78 -17.87 -12.85
N LEU A 245 13.89 -16.55 -12.70
CA LEU A 245 14.41 -15.92 -11.48
C LEU A 245 13.48 -16.10 -10.27
N SER A 246 12.16 -16.09 -10.48
CA SER A 246 11.15 -16.34 -9.44
C SER A 246 11.20 -17.77 -8.90
N GLY A 247 11.80 -18.69 -9.66
CA GLY A 247 12.17 -20.03 -9.20
C GLY A 247 11.16 -21.12 -9.57
N ASN A 248 11.62 -22.37 -9.41
CA ASN A 248 10.99 -23.57 -9.96
C ASN A 248 9.50 -23.73 -9.64
N ASN A 249 9.08 -23.45 -8.40
CA ASN A 249 7.71 -23.65 -7.96
C ASN A 249 6.77 -22.64 -8.60
N ILE A 250 7.16 -21.35 -8.62
CA ILE A 250 6.36 -20.26 -9.20
C ILE A 250 6.28 -20.42 -10.71
N CYS A 251 7.41 -20.67 -11.37
CA CYS A 251 7.47 -20.95 -12.80
C CYS A 251 6.56 -22.14 -13.20
N PHE A 252 6.65 -23.26 -12.46
CA PHE A 252 5.78 -24.42 -12.70
C PHE A 252 4.29 -24.09 -12.48
N THR A 253 3.94 -23.43 -11.37
CA THR A 253 2.53 -23.15 -11.02
C THR A 253 1.90 -22.16 -12.02
N PHE A 254 2.66 -21.14 -12.47
CA PHE A 254 2.26 -20.24 -13.54
C PHE A 254 1.96 -21.00 -14.84
N MET A 255 2.90 -21.84 -15.28
CA MET A 255 2.74 -22.65 -16.50
C MET A 255 1.61 -23.68 -16.39
N ALA A 256 1.42 -24.30 -15.22
CA ALA A 256 0.33 -25.23 -14.95
C ALA A 256 -1.03 -24.52 -14.99
N SER A 257 -1.14 -23.31 -14.43
CA SER A 257 -2.35 -22.49 -14.54
C SER A 257 -2.67 -22.15 -16.01
N LYS A 258 -1.68 -21.78 -16.83
CA LYS A 258 -1.86 -21.59 -18.29
C LYS A 258 -2.35 -22.87 -18.98
N ALA A 259 -1.81 -24.04 -18.62
CA ALA A 259 -2.22 -25.33 -19.18
C ALA A 259 -3.67 -25.70 -18.82
N VAL A 260 -4.04 -25.60 -17.54
CA VAL A 260 -5.41 -25.88 -17.04
C VAL A 260 -6.45 -24.94 -17.66
N ASN A 261 -6.09 -23.67 -17.88
CA ASN A 261 -6.93 -22.69 -18.56
C ASN A 261 -6.98 -22.86 -20.10
N GLY A 262 -6.43 -23.94 -20.67
CA GLY A 262 -6.46 -24.22 -22.10
C GLY A 262 -5.59 -23.30 -22.97
N ARG A 263 -4.75 -22.43 -22.37
CA ARG A 263 -3.88 -21.45 -23.05
C ARG A 263 -2.61 -22.12 -23.63
N ALA A 264 -2.79 -23.24 -24.32
CA ALA A 264 -1.71 -24.12 -24.79
C ALA A 264 -0.76 -23.46 -25.81
N ILE A 265 -1.27 -22.55 -26.65
CA ILE A 265 -0.47 -21.83 -27.66
C ILE A 265 0.42 -20.78 -27.01
N GLU A 266 -0.11 -19.96 -26.08
CA GLU A 266 0.69 -19.02 -25.27
C GLU A 266 1.80 -19.77 -24.52
N LEU A 267 1.43 -20.87 -23.86
CA LEU A 267 2.33 -21.71 -23.10
C LEU A 267 3.42 -22.36 -23.97
N ALA A 268 3.08 -22.76 -25.20
CA ALA A 268 4.05 -23.27 -26.16
C ALA A 268 5.07 -22.20 -26.58
N ARG A 269 4.63 -20.97 -26.86
CA ARG A 269 5.55 -19.84 -27.12
C ARG A 269 6.42 -19.56 -25.89
N LEU A 270 5.85 -19.54 -24.69
CA LEU A 270 6.57 -19.32 -23.45
C LEU A 270 7.70 -20.35 -23.21
N ILE A 271 7.49 -21.63 -23.57
CA ILE A 271 8.56 -22.66 -23.52
C ILE A 271 9.72 -22.32 -24.44
N VAL A 272 9.46 -21.83 -25.65
CA VAL A 272 10.52 -21.40 -26.58
C VAL A 272 11.33 -20.26 -25.98
N PHE A 273 10.68 -19.28 -25.36
CA PHE A 273 11.37 -18.17 -24.69
C PHE A 273 12.09 -18.58 -23.40
N LEU A 274 11.59 -19.56 -22.63
CA LEU A 274 12.32 -20.16 -21.52
C LEU A 274 13.61 -20.85 -22.00
N ALA A 275 13.54 -21.62 -23.09
CA ALA A 275 14.71 -22.23 -23.72
C ALA A 275 15.71 -21.18 -24.24
N LEU A 276 15.21 -20.12 -24.88
CA LEU A 276 16.04 -19.00 -25.37
C LEU A 276 16.78 -18.28 -24.23
N VAL A 277 16.09 -17.99 -23.11
CA VAL A 277 16.72 -17.37 -21.94
C VAL A 277 17.72 -18.33 -21.29
N CYS A 278 17.43 -19.64 -21.24
CA CYS A 278 18.40 -20.62 -20.77
C CYS A 278 19.70 -20.62 -21.60
N GLU A 279 19.60 -20.56 -22.93
CA GLU A 279 20.78 -20.46 -23.80
C GLU A 279 21.53 -19.13 -23.61
N LYS A 280 20.81 -17.99 -23.62
CA LYS A 280 21.40 -16.64 -23.50
C LYS A 280 22.13 -16.41 -22.17
N GLU A 281 21.55 -16.83 -21.06
CA GLU A 281 22.08 -16.61 -19.71
C GLU A 281 22.90 -17.81 -19.18
N LEU A 282 23.18 -18.81 -20.04
CA LEU A 282 23.91 -20.04 -19.73
C LEU A 282 23.29 -20.90 -18.60
N TYR A 283 21.97 -20.86 -18.43
CA TYR A 283 21.26 -21.78 -17.55
C TYR A 283 21.18 -23.19 -18.17
N CYS A 284 21.06 -24.22 -17.33
CA CYS A 284 21.09 -25.61 -17.79
C CYS A 284 19.85 -25.97 -18.63
N MET A 285 20.00 -26.20 -19.93
CA MET A 285 18.90 -26.58 -20.84
C MET A 285 18.11 -27.84 -20.40
N ASN A 286 18.73 -28.75 -19.65
CA ASN A 286 18.05 -29.90 -19.02
C ASN A 286 16.93 -29.46 -18.05
N TRP A 287 17.06 -28.28 -17.43
CA TRP A 287 16.01 -27.69 -16.61
C TRP A 287 14.77 -27.32 -17.44
N ALA A 288 14.96 -26.65 -18.59
CA ALA A 288 13.84 -26.26 -19.47
C ALA A 288 13.09 -27.50 -20.00
N VAL A 289 13.83 -28.54 -20.41
CA VAL A 289 13.25 -29.83 -20.83
C VAL A 289 12.46 -30.48 -19.68
N LYS A 290 13.01 -30.53 -18.47
CA LYS A 290 12.31 -31.06 -17.28
C LYS A 290 11.08 -30.23 -16.90
N MET A 291 11.12 -28.91 -17.07
CA MET A 291 9.98 -28.04 -16.84
C MET A 291 8.86 -28.31 -17.86
N MET A 292 9.20 -28.38 -19.15
CA MET A 292 8.27 -28.79 -20.20
C MET A 292 7.65 -30.17 -19.93
N GLN A 293 8.44 -31.15 -19.51
CA GLN A 293 7.94 -32.49 -19.15
C GLN A 293 6.95 -32.45 -17.98
N LYS A 294 7.25 -31.68 -16.92
CA LYS A 294 6.32 -31.48 -15.78
C LYS A 294 5.01 -30.85 -16.23
N VAL A 295 5.07 -29.81 -17.06
CA VAL A 295 3.90 -29.10 -17.58
C VAL A 295 3.10 -29.97 -18.55
N CYS A 296 3.75 -30.77 -19.37
CA CYS A 296 3.10 -31.75 -20.24
C CYS A 296 2.26 -32.77 -19.44
N ASN A 297 2.71 -33.15 -18.24
CA ASN A 297 1.96 -34.04 -17.35
C ASN A 297 0.71 -33.39 -16.69
N VAL A 298 0.53 -32.07 -16.78
CA VAL A 298 -0.67 -31.36 -16.29
C VAL A 298 -1.87 -31.60 -17.22
N PHE A 299 -1.61 -31.81 -18.53
CA PHE A 299 -2.67 -32.14 -19.49
C PHE A 299 -3.25 -33.52 -19.19
N SER A 300 -4.57 -33.62 -19.22
CA SER A 300 -5.33 -34.79 -18.75
C SER A 300 -5.35 -35.90 -19.79
N THR A 301 -5.47 -35.56 -21.08
CA THR A 301 -5.54 -36.57 -22.15
C THR A 301 -4.22 -36.73 -22.91
N PRO A 302 -3.91 -37.93 -23.44
CA PRO A 302 -2.76 -38.12 -24.32
C PRO A 302 -2.82 -37.25 -25.59
N LEU A 303 -4.02 -36.93 -26.07
CA LEU A 303 -4.23 -36.09 -27.26
C LEU A 303 -3.84 -34.62 -26.98
N GLU A 304 -4.25 -34.06 -25.83
CA GLU A 304 -3.78 -32.73 -25.40
C GLU A 304 -2.25 -32.66 -25.34
N ARG A 305 -1.60 -33.70 -24.78
CA ARG A 305 -0.13 -33.77 -24.67
C ARG A 305 0.56 -33.75 -26.03
N ILE A 306 0.04 -34.53 -26.99
CA ILE A 306 0.57 -34.55 -28.36
C ILE A 306 0.35 -33.19 -29.05
N ASN A 307 -0.85 -32.62 -28.96
CA ASN A 307 -1.18 -31.32 -29.54
C ASN A 307 -0.33 -30.19 -28.94
N PHE A 308 -0.04 -30.24 -27.64
CA PHE A 308 0.83 -29.30 -26.95
C PHE A 308 2.29 -29.43 -27.42
N LEU A 309 2.84 -30.64 -27.48
CA LEU A 309 4.21 -30.86 -27.99
C LEU A 309 4.36 -30.42 -29.45
N GLN A 310 3.33 -30.67 -30.29
CA GLN A 310 3.30 -30.16 -31.67
C GLN A 310 3.24 -28.63 -31.69
N SER A 311 2.49 -28.01 -30.78
CA SER A 311 2.42 -26.55 -30.65
C SER A 311 3.78 -25.95 -30.23
N VAL A 312 4.55 -26.62 -29.36
CA VAL A 312 5.92 -26.22 -29.01
C VAL A 312 6.85 -26.31 -30.21
N ALA A 313 6.80 -27.40 -30.98
CA ALA A 313 7.61 -27.56 -32.19
C ALA A 313 7.28 -26.49 -33.25
N ASN A 314 5.99 -26.21 -33.45
CA ASN A 314 5.53 -25.14 -34.34
C ASN A 314 5.97 -23.76 -33.84
N ALA A 315 5.90 -23.49 -32.53
CA ALA A 315 6.35 -22.24 -31.93
C ALA A 315 7.87 -22.02 -32.10
N PHE A 316 8.69 -23.07 -31.99
CA PHE A 316 10.12 -23.00 -32.31
C PHE A 316 10.33 -22.59 -33.77
N ALA A 317 9.61 -23.23 -34.71
CA ALA A 317 9.71 -22.88 -36.14
C ALA A 317 9.32 -21.42 -36.41
N CYS A 318 8.23 -20.93 -35.80
CA CYS A 318 7.80 -19.53 -35.92
C CYS A 318 8.86 -18.56 -35.38
N VAL A 319 9.36 -18.76 -34.16
CA VAL A 319 10.35 -17.85 -33.53
C VAL A 319 11.69 -17.86 -34.29
N ILE A 320 12.13 -19.01 -34.81
CA ILE A 320 13.33 -19.09 -35.66
C ILE A 320 13.13 -18.30 -36.96
N MET A 321 11.96 -18.40 -37.59
CA MET A 321 11.64 -17.62 -38.81
C MET A 321 11.55 -16.11 -38.52
N GLU A 322 10.95 -15.70 -37.41
CA GLU A 322 10.91 -14.30 -36.93
C GLU A 322 12.34 -13.75 -36.72
N MET A 323 13.24 -14.53 -36.09
CA MET A 323 14.64 -14.15 -35.90
C MET A 323 15.43 -14.06 -37.21
N LEU A 324 15.26 -15.03 -38.12
CA LEU A 324 15.93 -15.01 -39.43
C LEU A 324 15.48 -13.81 -40.27
N GLN A 325 14.19 -13.49 -40.27
CA GLN A 325 13.66 -12.29 -40.95
C GLN A 325 14.30 -11.01 -40.40
N SER A 326 14.42 -10.88 -39.07
CA SER A 326 15.08 -9.73 -38.43
C SER A 326 16.59 -9.61 -38.70
N ILE A 327 17.25 -10.67 -39.18
CA ILE A 327 18.68 -10.64 -39.58
C ILE A 327 18.81 -10.28 -41.07
N MET A 328 17.77 -10.53 -41.87
CA MET A 328 17.74 -10.28 -43.32
C MET A 328 17.20 -8.88 -43.68
N SER A 329 16.63 -8.15 -42.72
CA SER A 329 16.07 -6.79 -42.85
C SER A 329 17.04 -5.71 -42.36
#